data_AF-A0A0F8Z748-F1
#
_entry.id   AF-A0A0F8Z748-F1
#
_cell.length_a   1.000
_cell.length_b   1.000
_cell.length_c   1.000
_cell.angle_alpha   90.00
_cell.angle_beta   90.00
_cell.angle_gamma   90.00
#
_symmetry.space_group_name_H-M   'P 1'
#
loop_
_entity.id
_entity.type
_entity.pdbx_description
1 polymer ?
#
loop_
_entity_poly.entity_id
_entity_poly.type
_entity_poly.pdbx_seq_one_letter_code
_entity_poly.pdbx_strand_id
1 'polypeptide(L)'
;MGIIFWICTISVICIITGVTFYKPYLGIAFVIFSIPFEGSKIFDGISIYPLEAVLPILGFICIFKLIVRRENYFENKKLVFYYLPFMLCILLSALKFMEFSLTAKEIVRWLELIVVYFLTINLINDDKKVRVLLYSMILTTAMVSICGIVSYLAGVESIYDGRPGAYSFFGHPNALAGYVNLIIPVLFGMLMASVFLWERIALGVFTVLSIMTWFLAFSRSAWISLILTMILVFFLTKVKKGAIFLLVLLFMSFAIVFLSSNI
;
A
#
# COMPACT_ATOMS: atom_id res chain seq x y z
N MET A 1 15.76 17.07 -19.79
CA MET A 1 14.39 16.51 -19.86
C MET A 1 13.60 17.25 -20.92
N GLY A 2 12.93 16.55 -21.84
CA GLY A 2 12.25 17.16 -22.98
C GLY A 2 10.84 17.70 -22.67
N ILE A 3 10.35 18.60 -23.53
CA ILE A 3 9.00 19.21 -23.47
C ILE A 3 7.88 18.16 -23.31
N ILE A 4 8.05 16.99 -23.93
CA ILE A 4 7.09 15.86 -23.86
C ILE A 4 6.88 15.37 -22.42
N PHE A 5 7.95 15.28 -21.61
CA PHE A 5 7.85 14.85 -20.22
C PHE A 5 6.96 15.80 -19.40
N TRP A 6 7.15 17.11 -19.58
CA TRP A 6 6.35 18.14 -18.91
C TRP A 6 4.88 18.13 -19.36
N ILE A 7 4.62 17.91 -20.64
CA ILE A 7 3.24 17.77 -21.14
C ILE A 7 2.56 16.56 -20.50
N CYS A 8 3.24 15.42 -20.42
CA CYS A 8 2.70 14.22 -19.78
C CYS A 8 2.44 14.42 -18.29
N THR A 9 3.37 15.02 -17.54
CA THR A 9 3.20 15.23 -16.09
C THR A 9 2.05 16.19 -15.79
N ILE A 10 1.97 17.31 -16.52
CA ILE A 10 0.87 18.28 -16.37
C ILE A 10 -0.47 17.61 -16.72
N SER A 11 -0.53 16.84 -17.81
CA SER A 11 -1.76 16.13 -18.20
C SER A 11 -2.23 15.15 -17.12
N VAL A 12 -1.31 14.37 -16.54
CA VAL A 12 -1.63 13.45 -15.44
C VAL A 12 -2.14 14.20 -14.20
N ILE A 13 -1.50 15.30 -13.82
CA ILE A 13 -1.92 16.13 -12.68
C ILE A 13 -3.32 16.73 -12.94
N CYS A 14 -3.59 17.21 -14.16
CA CYS A 14 -4.91 17.72 -14.55
C CYS A 14 -6.01 16.65 -14.49
N ILE A 15 -5.71 15.41 -14.89
CA ILE A 15 -6.65 14.29 -14.78
C ILE A 15 -6.92 13.95 -13.31
N ILE A 16 -5.87 13.81 -12.50
CA ILE A 16 -6.00 13.49 -11.06
C ILE A 16 -6.82 14.57 -10.36
N THR A 17 -6.50 15.84 -10.57
CA THR A 17 -7.20 16.98 -9.98
C THR A 17 -8.67 17.01 -10.43
N GLY A 18 -8.95 16.87 -11.72
CA GLY A 18 -10.32 16.89 -12.26
C GLY A 18 -11.19 15.74 -11.73
N VAL A 19 -10.66 14.51 -11.73
CA VAL A 19 -11.37 13.33 -11.23
C VAL A 19 -11.63 13.44 -9.73
N THR A 20 -10.61 13.87 -8.96
CA THR A 20 -10.73 14.07 -7.51
C THR A 20 -11.70 15.21 -7.18
N PHE A 21 -11.74 16.27 -7.99
CA PHE A 21 -12.68 17.36 -7.82
C PHE A 21 -14.12 16.90 -8.05
N TYR A 22 -14.37 16.02 -9.02
CA TYR A 22 -15.70 15.45 -9.22
C TYR A 22 -16.09 14.47 -8.10
N LYS A 23 -15.20 13.53 -7.77
CA LYS A 23 -15.41 12.50 -6.75
C LYS A 23 -14.18 12.40 -5.81
N PRO A 24 -14.20 13.09 -4.65
CA PRO A 24 -13.04 13.17 -3.75
C PRO A 24 -12.53 11.82 -3.25
N TYR A 25 -13.40 10.83 -3.09
CA TYR A 25 -13.01 9.49 -2.66
C TYR A 25 -12.09 8.77 -3.67
N LEU A 26 -12.12 9.15 -4.96
CA LEU A 26 -11.17 8.62 -5.96
C LEU A 26 -9.76 9.18 -5.75
N GLY A 27 -9.60 10.32 -5.07
CA GLY A 27 -8.31 10.81 -4.64
C GLY A 27 -7.57 9.82 -3.73
N ILE A 28 -8.29 9.12 -2.86
CA ILE A 28 -7.70 8.05 -2.01
C ILE A 28 -7.19 6.89 -2.88
N ALA A 29 -7.91 6.54 -3.95
CA ALA A 29 -7.43 5.51 -4.89
C ALA A 29 -6.15 5.96 -5.61
N PHE A 30 -6.03 7.24 -5.98
CA PHE A 30 -4.78 7.78 -6.52
C PHE A 30 -3.64 7.78 -5.49
N VAL A 31 -3.93 8.09 -4.22
CA VAL A 31 -2.93 7.97 -3.14
C VAL A 31 -2.42 6.53 -3.05
N ILE A 32 -3.32 5.54 -3.04
CA ILE A 32 -2.96 4.11 -2.98
C ILE A 32 -2.06 3.73 -4.16
N PHE A 33 -2.41 4.18 -5.36
CA PHE A 33 -1.62 3.95 -6.56
C PHE A 33 -0.23 4.60 -6.49
N SER A 34 -0.09 5.73 -5.81
CA SER A 34 1.18 6.44 -5.65
C SER A 34 2.16 5.79 -4.66
N ILE A 35 1.68 4.98 -3.70
CA ILE A 35 2.50 4.39 -2.62
C ILE A 35 3.73 3.62 -3.15
N PRO A 36 3.62 2.72 -4.15
CA PRO A 36 4.77 1.92 -4.57
C PRO A 36 5.93 2.74 -5.14
N PHE A 37 5.67 3.95 -5.62
CA PHE A 37 6.66 4.82 -6.26
C PHE A 37 7.56 5.56 -5.26
N GLU A 38 7.38 5.35 -3.96
CA GLU A 38 8.21 5.94 -2.90
C GLU A 38 9.68 5.46 -2.94
N GLY A 39 9.99 4.37 -3.63
CA GLY A 39 11.37 3.91 -3.83
C GLY A 39 12.11 4.57 -5.00
N SER A 40 11.41 5.35 -5.84
CA SER A 40 12.04 6.01 -7.00
C SER A 40 12.71 7.34 -6.60
N LYS A 41 14.03 7.43 -6.77
CA LYS A 41 14.77 8.69 -6.56
C LYS A 41 14.54 9.58 -7.78
N ILE A 42 13.70 10.61 -7.67
CA ILE A 42 13.55 11.61 -8.74
C ILE A 42 13.89 12.99 -8.16
N PHE A 43 14.85 13.64 -8.83
CA PHE A 43 15.48 14.95 -8.65
C PHE A 43 16.75 15.06 -7.78
N ASP A 44 17.70 15.83 -8.33
CA ASP A 44 19.01 16.22 -7.78
C ASP A 44 18.95 16.58 -6.29
N GLY A 45 19.16 15.59 -5.42
CA GLY A 45 19.27 15.77 -3.96
C GLY A 45 17.96 15.95 -3.19
N ILE A 46 16.83 16.25 -3.85
CA ILE A 46 15.49 16.39 -3.22
C ILE A 46 14.56 15.33 -3.81
N SER A 47 14.31 14.26 -3.05
CA SER A 47 13.38 13.20 -3.45
C SER A 47 11.94 13.65 -3.20
N ILE A 48 11.20 14.03 -4.23
CA ILE A 48 9.76 14.30 -4.15
C ILE A 48 9.01 13.06 -4.62
N TYR A 49 8.10 12.54 -3.79
CA TYR A 49 7.33 11.35 -4.13
C TYR A 49 5.97 11.69 -4.77
N PRO A 50 5.42 10.84 -5.66
CA PRO A 50 4.10 11.06 -6.22
C PRO A 50 3.00 11.19 -5.15
N LEU A 51 3.16 10.52 -4.01
CA LEU A 51 2.24 10.62 -2.87
C LEU A 51 2.24 12.03 -2.25
N GLU A 52 3.42 12.63 -2.10
CA GLU A 52 3.62 14.00 -1.60
C GLU A 52 2.98 15.06 -2.53
N ALA A 53 2.72 14.73 -3.80
CA ALA A 53 2.00 15.60 -4.73
C ALA A 53 0.48 15.36 -4.71
N VAL A 54 0.05 14.09 -4.73
CA VAL A 54 -1.38 13.73 -4.82
C VAL A 54 -2.13 14.05 -3.52
N LEU A 55 -1.50 13.85 -2.35
CA LEU A 55 -2.17 14.03 -1.07
C LEU A 55 -2.50 15.51 -0.77
N PRO A 56 -1.61 16.49 -0.99
CA PRO A 56 -1.97 17.91 -0.88
C PRO A 56 -3.06 18.31 -1.85
N ILE A 57 -3.03 17.83 -3.11
CA ILE A 57 -4.09 18.11 -4.10
C ILE A 57 -5.45 17.66 -3.55
N LEU A 58 -5.54 16.44 -3.03
CA LEU A 58 -6.75 15.93 -2.40
C LEU A 58 -7.16 16.78 -1.19
N GLY A 59 -6.22 17.13 -0.32
CA GLY A 59 -6.45 17.99 0.84
C GLY A 59 -7.02 19.36 0.45
N PHE A 60 -6.41 20.03 -0.54
CA PHE A 60 -6.87 21.31 -1.07
C PHE A 60 -8.27 21.23 -1.66
N ILE A 61 -8.59 20.17 -2.42
CA ILE A 61 -9.93 19.98 -2.98
C ILE A 61 -10.97 19.81 -1.87
N CYS A 62 -10.66 19.03 -0.83
CA CYS A 62 -11.56 18.83 0.31
C CYS A 62 -11.79 20.14 1.08
N ILE A 63 -10.74 20.92 1.33
CA ILE A 63 -10.84 22.24 2.00
C ILE A 63 -11.62 23.22 1.13
N PHE A 64 -11.34 23.28 -0.19
CA PHE A 64 -12.06 24.14 -1.12
C PHE A 64 -13.56 23.83 -1.14
N LYS A 65 -13.93 22.55 -1.24
CA LYS A 65 -15.33 22.13 -1.20
C LYS A 65 -15.99 22.42 0.15
N LEU A 66 -15.26 22.28 1.25
CA LEU A 66 -15.75 22.66 2.57
C LEU A 66 -16.09 24.16 2.64
N ILE A 67 -15.19 25.03 2.14
CA ILE A 67 -15.37 26.49 2.21
C ILE A 67 -16.46 26.96 1.24
N VAL A 68 -16.39 26.51 -0.02
CA VAL A 68 -17.22 27.03 -1.12
C VAL A 68 -18.57 26.33 -1.21
N ARG A 69 -18.58 24.99 -1.10
CA ARG A 69 -19.82 24.19 -1.24
C ARG A 69 -20.45 23.82 0.09
N ARG A 70 -19.80 24.14 1.22
CA ARG A 70 -20.24 23.75 2.58
C ARG A 70 -20.41 22.23 2.74
N GLU A 71 -19.75 21.45 1.89
CA GLU A 71 -19.71 19.99 1.99
C GLU A 71 -18.75 19.60 3.13
N ASN A 72 -19.28 19.03 4.21
CA ASN A 72 -18.47 18.74 5.38
C ASN A 72 -17.84 17.34 5.30
N TYR A 73 -16.60 17.29 4.81
CA TYR A 73 -15.79 16.07 4.78
C TYR A 73 -14.97 15.84 6.06
N PHE A 74 -15.22 16.57 7.14
CA PHE A 74 -14.41 16.57 8.37
C PHE A 74 -15.25 16.22 9.61
N GLU A 75 -16.31 15.44 9.44
CA GLU A 75 -17.31 15.18 10.47
C GLU A 75 -16.81 14.20 11.55
N ASN A 76 -16.16 13.10 11.15
CA ASN A 76 -15.74 12.05 12.06
C ASN A 76 -14.34 12.31 12.64
N LYS A 77 -14.29 13.07 13.74
CA LYS A 77 -13.05 13.42 14.45
C LYS A 77 -12.68 12.44 15.57
N LYS A 78 -13.62 11.60 16.03
CA LYS A 78 -13.43 10.73 17.20
C LYS A 78 -12.27 9.75 17.01
N LEU A 79 -12.16 9.17 15.81
CA LEU A 79 -11.13 8.19 15.48
C LEU A 79 -9.73 8.81 15.33
N VAL A 80 -9.63 10.12 15.04
CA VAL A 80 -8.35 10.84 15.01
C VAL A 80 -7.77 10.97 16.41
N PHE A 81 -8.63 11.19 17.40
CA PHE A 81 -8.20 11.38 18.78
C PHE A 81 -7.48 10.14 19.34
N TYR A 82 -7.90 8.94 18.95
CA TYR A 82 -7.21 7.70 19.33
C TYR A 82 -5.82 7.55 18.71
N TYR A 83 -5.55 8.24 17.59
CA TYR A 83 -4.26 8.22 16.91
C TYR A 83 -3.27 9.24 17.50
N LEU A 84 -3.77 10.24 18.22
CA LEU A 84 -3.00 11.37 18.73
C LEU A 84 -1.92 10.97 19.76
N PRO A 85 -2.15 10.02 20.70
CA PRO A 85 -1.10 9.54 21.60
C PRO A 85 0.08 8.89 20.87
N PHE A 86 -0.21 8.10 19.83
CA PHE A 86 0.82 7.44 19.03
C PHE A 86 1.69 8.48 18.29
N MET A 87 1.07 9.55 17.78
CA MET A 87 1.80 10.67 17.17
C MET A 87 2.66 11.43 18.17
N LEU A 88 2.17 11.63 19.39
CA LEU A 88 2.97 12.24 20.45
C LEU A 88 4.21 11.38 20.74
N CYS A 89 4.07 10.05 20.77
CA CYS A 89 5.21 9.15 20.95
C CYS A 89 6.23 9.27 19.80
N ILE A 90 5.78 9.34 18.54
CA ILE A 90 6.67 9.52 17.38
C ILE A 90 7.41 10.87 17.48
N LEU A 91 6.69 11.95 17.77
CA LEU A 91 7.29 13.29 17.91
C LEU A 91 8.31 13.33 19.06
N LEU A 92 8.00 12.72 20.20
CA LEU A 92 8.94 12.61 21.32
C LEU A 92 10.16 11.76 20.97
N SER A 93 9.99 10.69 20.18
CA SER A 93 11.11 9.88 19.69
C SER A 93 12.00 10.64 18.71
N ALA A 94 11.40 11.51 17.88
CA ALA A 94 12.09 12.33 16.90
C ALA A 94 13.01 13.40 17.53
N LEU A 95 12.71 13.87 18.76
CA LEU A 95 13.54 14.84 19.49
C LEU A 95 14.95 14.32 19.83
N LYS A 96 15.18 13.00 19.74
CA LYS A 96 16.45 12.36 20.12
C LYS A 96 17.44 12.20 18.95
N PHE A 97 17.08 12.60 17.72
CA PHE A 97 17.88 12.34 16.52
C PHE A 97 18.83 13.50 16.16
N MET A 98 20.05 13.15 15.71
CA MET A 98 21.11 14.12 15.36
C MET A 98 20.99 14.71 13.94
N GLU A 99 20.23 14.09 13.02
CA GLU A 99 20.12 14.54 11.62
C GLU A 99 18.75 15.13 11.31
N PHE A 100 18.65 16.46 11.32
CA PHE A 100 17.40 17.20 11.15
C PHE A 100 16.65 16.87 9.84
N SER A 101 17.36 16.68 8.73
CA SER A 101 16.75 16.43 7.41
C SER A 101 16.00 15.09 7.36
N LEU A 102 16.53 14.04 7.98
CA LEU A 102 15.89 12.72 8.02
C LEU A 102 14.69 12.73 8.97
N THR A 103 14.85 13.39 10.12
CA THR A 103 13.77 13.55 11.09
C THR A 103 12.58 14.31 10.50
N ALA A 104 12.83 15.40 9.77
CA ALA A 104 11.76 16.18 9.13
C ALA A 104 11.00 15.34 8.09
N LYS A 105 11.71 14.57 7.26
CA LYS A 105 11.09 13.70 6.25
C LYS A 105 10.24 12.59 6.89
N GLU A 106 10.70 12.04 8.00
CA GLU A 106 9.95 11.03 8.75
C GLU A 106 8.68 11.63 9.37
N ILE A 107 8.76 12.84 9.96
CA ILE A 107 7.58 13.55 10.47
C ILE A 107 6.55 13.80 9.36
N VAL A 108 6.99 14.19 8.16
CA VAL A 108 6.11 14.38 7.00
C VAL A 108 5.38 13.07 6.69
N ARG A 109 6.08 11.94 6.57
CA ARG A 109 5.46 10.63 6.29
C ARG A 109 4.40 10.24 7.31
N TRP A 110 4.67 10.46 8.60
CA TRP A 110 3.69 10.17 9.65
C TRP A 110 2.49 11.11 9.57
N LEU A 111 2.69 12.39 9.23
CA LEU A 111 1.61 13.33 9.00
C LEU A 111 0.76 12.94 7.78
N GLU A 112 1.39 12.52 6.69
CA GLU A 112 0.71 12.00 5.50
C GLU A 112 -0.16 10.79 5.85
N LEU A 113 0.36 9.84 6.63
CA LEU A 113 -0.40 8.68 7.10
C LEU A 113 -1.67 9.09 7.87
N ILE A 114 -1.57 10.09 8.75
CA ILE A 114 -2.74 10.62 9.48
C ILE A 114 -3.74 11.22 8.51
N VAL A 115 -3.28 12.05 7.57
CA VAL A 115 -4.16 12.73 6.62
C VAL A 115 -4.87 11.70 5.75
N VAL A 116 -4.16 10.67 5.27
CA VAL A 116 -4.76 9.55 4.52
C VAL A 116 -5.77 8.81 5.37
N TYR A 117 -5.43 8.43 6.60
CA TYR A 117 -6.35 7.74 7.51
C TYR A 117 -7.62 8.56 7.77
N PHE A 118 -7.45 9.84 8.11
CA PHE A 118 -8.53 10.74 8.41
C PHE A 118 -9.44 10.99 7.21
N LEU A 119 -8.87 11.26 6.02
CA LEU A 119 -9.64 11.44 4.80
C LEU A 119 -10.35 10.14 4.39
N THR A 120 -9.72 8.98 4.58
CA THR A 120 -10.33 7.68 4.26
C THR A 120 -11.60 7.47 5.08
N ILE A 121 -11.54 7.67 6.40
CA ILE A 121 -12.69 7.49 7.30
C ILE A 121 -13.85 8.44 6.96
N ASN A 122 -13.55 9.65 6.48
CA ASN A 122 -14.60 10.62 6.17
C ASN A 122 -15.13 10.54 4.74
N LEU A 123 -14.32 10.08 3.78
CA LEU A 123 -14.70 9.98 2.37
C LEU A 123 -15.32 8.62 2.02
N ILE A 124 -14.92 7.55 2.70
CA ILE A 124 -15.30 6.16 2.40
C ILE A 124 -16.37 5.68 3.38
N ASN A 125 -17.62 6.12 3.14
CA ASN A 125 -18.76 5.82 4.04
C ASN A 125 -19.73 4.77 3.50
N ASP A 126 -19.54 4.29 2.27
CA ASP A 126 -20.45 3.37 1.60
C ASP A 126 -19.71 2.13 1.08
N ASP A 127 -20.39 0.98 1.03
CA ASP A 127 -19.83 -0.28 0.53
C ASP A 127 -19.27 -0.18 -0.89
N LYS A 128 -19.93 0.63 -1.74
CA LYS A 128 -19.45 0.89 -3.11
C LYS A 128 -18.08 1.57 -3.11
N LYS A 129 -17.86 2.52 -2.20
CA LYS A 129 -16.59 3.27 -2.08
C LYS A 129 -15.51 2.38 -1.47
N VAL A 130 -15.86 1.58 -0.46
CA VAL A 130 -14.96 0.57 0.12
C VAL A 130 -14.50 -0.39 -0.97
N ARG A 131 -15.41 -0.89 -1.81
CA ARG A 131 -15.08 -1.79 -2.92
C ARG A 131 -14.12 -1.14 -3.93
N VAL A 132 -14.31 0.13 -4.27
CA VAL A 132 -13.36 0.86 -5.15
C VAL A 132 -11.98 0.92 -4.52
N LEU A 133 -11.90 1.24 -3.23
CA LEU A 133 -10.63 1.29 -2.50
C LEU A 133 -9.94 -0.08 -2.49
N LEU A 134 -10.67 -1.15 -2.20
CA LEU A 134 -10.12 -2.51 -2.19
C LEU A 134 -9.61 -2.95 -3.56
N TYR A 135 -10.37 -2.72 -4.65
CA TYR A 135 -9.87 -3.04 -5.99
C TYR A 135 -8.70 -2.15 -6.40
N SER A 136 -8.63 -0.89 -5.94
CA SER A 136 -7.47 -0.04 -6.21
C SER A 136 -6.20 -0.57 -5.55
N MET A 137 -6.30 -1.10 -4.31
CA MET A 137 -5.19 -1.79 -3.64
C MET A 137 -4.76 -3.02 -4.43
N ILE A 138 -5.71 -3.87 -4.82
CA ILE A 138 -5.41 -5.10 -5.57
C ILE A 138 -4.76 -4.81 -6.92
N LEU A 139 -5.30 -3.84 -7.67
CA LEU A 139 -4.78 -3.49 -8.98
C LEU A 139 -3.36 -2.91 -8.87
N THR A 140 -3.12 -2.09 -7.85
CA THR A 140 -1.78 -1.56 -7.56
C THR A 140 -0.81 -2.68 -7.20
N THR A 141 -1.21 -3.62 -6.33
CA THR A 141 -0.39 -4.79 -6.00
C THR A 141 -0.13 -5.68 -7.19
N ALA A 142 -1.12 -5.87 -8.06
CA ALA A 142 -0.95 -6.65 -9.29
C ALA A 142 0.09 -6.01 -10.21
N MET A 143 -0.01 -4.69 -10.42
CA MET A 143 1.00 -3.93 -11.19
C MET A 143 2.39 -4.10 -10.60
N VAL A 144 2.54 -3.84 -9.29
CA VAL A 144 3.82 -3.95 -8.58
C VAL A 144 4.37 -5.38 -8.63
N SER A 145 3.51 -6.38 -8.50
CA SER A 145 3.86 -7.81 -8.53
C SER A 145 4.38 -8.22 -9.91
N ILE A 146 3.66 -7.84 -10.97
CA ILE A 146 4.08 -8.09 -12.35
C ILE A 146 5.44 -7.42 -12.60
N CYS A 147 5.59 -6.13 -12.25
CA CYS A 147 6.86 -5.43 -12.37
C CYS A 147 7.97 -6.12 -11.57
N GLY A 148 7.71 -6.55 -10.34
CA GLY A 148 8.68 -7.26 -9.49
C GLY A 148 9.14 -8.59 -10.08
N ILE A 149 8.20 -9.40 -10.59
CA ILE A 149 8.50 -10.68 -11.24
C ILE A 149 9.31 -10.45 -12.52
N VAL A 150 8.90 -9.51 -13.36
CA VAL A 150 9.60 -9.19 -14.62
C VAL A 150 11.01 -8.68 -14.34
N SER A 151 11.19 -7.75 -13.39
CA SER A 151 12.51 -7.25 -13.01
C SER A 151 13.42 -8.35 -12.48
N TYR A 152 12.88 -9.28 -11.68
CA TYR A 152 13.63 -10.43 -11.19
C TYR A 152 14.07 -11.37 -12.32
N LEU A 153 13.15 -11.73 -13.23
CA LEU A 153 13.44 -12.61 -14.37
C LEU A 153 14.42 -11.98 -15.37
N ALA A 154 14.38 -10.65 -15.52
CA ALA A 154 15.31 -9.90 -16.35
C ALA A 154 16.71 -9.76 -15.70
N GLY A 155 16.90 -10.24 -14.47
CA GLY A 155 18.18 -10.15 -13.77
C GLY A 155 18.59 -8.73 -13.42
N VAL A 156 17.63 -7.80 -13.27
CA VAL A 156 17.95 -6.43 -12.87
C VAL A 156 18.43 -6.45 -11.42
N GLU A 157 19.69 -6.06 -11.22
CA GLU A 157 20.29 -6.03 -9.89
C GLU A 157 19.60 -4.99 -9.00
N SER A 158 19.44 -5.35 -7.73
CA SER A 158 18.86 -4.43 -6.74
C SER A 158 19.76 -3.22 -6.55
N ILE A 159 19.15 -2.04 -6.42
CA ILE A 159 19.85 -0.76 -6.21
C ILE A 159 20.62 -0.75 -4.87
N TYR A 160 20.27 -1.65 -3.96
CA TYR A 160 20.83 -1.76 -2.61
C TYR A 160 21.48 -3.13 -2.38
N ASP A 161 22.81 -3.12 -2.26
CA ASP A 161 23.68 -4.17 -1.69
C ASP A 161 23.63 -5.57 -2.31
N GLY A 162 23.36 -5.70 -3.62
CA GLY A 162 23.49 -6.98 -4.33
C GLY A 162 22.62 -8.11 -3.75
N ARG A 163 21.61 -7.75 -2.95
CA ARG A 163 20.73 -8.72 -2.29
C ARG A 163 19.81 -9.32 -3.35
N PRO A 164 19.78 -10.66 -3.50
CA PRO A 164 18.91 -11.30 -4.47
C PRO A 164 17.44 -11.12 -4.06
N GLY A 165 16.59 -10.84 -5.05
CA GLY A 165 15.14 -10.86 -4.89
C GLY A 165 14.40 -9.74 -5.64
N ALA A 166 13.11 -9.96 -5.86
CA ALA A 166 12.23 -8.97 -6.48
C ALA A 166 12.11 -7.72 -5.59
N TYR A 167 12.26 -6.53 -6.17
CA TYR A 167 12.14 -5.25 -5.43
C TYR A 167 11.19 -4.24 -6.10
N SER A 168 10.88 -4.39 -7.40
CA SER A 168 9.93 -3.53 -8.14
C SER A 168 10.25 -2.04 -7.92
N PHE A 169 9.25 -1.19 -7.73
CA PHE A 169 9.42 0.25 -7.50
C PHE A 169 9.95 0.62 -6.10
N PHE A 170 10.00 -0.32 -5.14
CA PHE A 170 10.38 -0.05 -3.76
C PHE A 170 11.89 0.04 -3.52
N GLY A 171 12.71 -0.35 -4.50
CA GLY A 171 14.18 -0.36 -4.40
C GLY A 171 14.77 -1.42 -3.47
N HIS A 172 14.01 -1.96 -2.51
CA HIS A 172 14.44 -2.97 -1.56
C HIS A 172 13.45 -4.15 -1.46
N PRO A 173 13.92 -5.42 -1.50
CA PRO A 173 13.03 -6.59 -1.51
C PRO A 173 12.16 -6.71 -0.26
N ASN A 174 12.67 -6.38 0.93
CA ASN A 174 11.87 -6.38 2.16
C ASN A 174 10.68 -5.40 2.11
N ALA A 175 10.82 -4.23 1.48
CA ALA A 175 9.74 -3.26 1.38
C ALA A 175 8.63 -3.78 0.46
N LEU A 176 9.00 -4.39 -0.67
CA LEU A 176 8.06 -5.07 -1.55
C LEU A 176 7.32 -6.21 -0.83
N ALA A 177 8.05 -7.08 -0.12
CA ALA A 177 7.46 -8.20 0.60
C ALA A 177 6.50 -7.72 1.70
N GLY A 178 6.87 -6.67 2.44
CA GLY A 178 6.03 -6.05 3.44
C GLY A 178 4.75 -5.44 2.85
N TYR A 179 4.85 -4.74 1.72
CA TYR A 179 3.68 -4.19 1.02
C TYR A 179 2.71 -5.29 0.57
N VAL A 180 3.22 -6.34 -0.07
CA VAL A 180 2.39 -7.46 -0.55
C VAL A 180 1.77 -8.22 0.64
N ASN A 181 2.49 -8.39 1.75
CA ASN A 181 1.97 -9.00 2.98
C ASN A 181 0.72 -8.33 3.54
N LEU A 182 0.61 -7.01 3.43
CA LEU A 182 -0.57 -6.29 3.90
C LEU A 182 -1.80 -6.58 3.03
N ILE A 183 -1.60 -6.98 1.78
CA ILE A 183 -2.67 -7.07 0.77
C ILE A 183 -3.10 -8.52 0.52
N ILE A 184 -2.23 -9.50 0.74
CA ILE A 184 -2.60 -10.94 0.65
C ILE A 184 -3.81 -11.28 1.55
N PRO A 185 -3.87 -10.91 2.85
CA PRO A 185 -5.04 -11.17 3.70
C PRO A 185 -6.32 -10.52 3.18
N VAL A 186 -6.21 -9.32 2.61
CA VAL A 186 -7.34 -8.59 2.00
C VAL A 186 -7.84 -9.34 0.77
N LEU A 187 -6.93 -9.81 -0.08
CA LEU A 187 -7.24 -10.65 -1.24
C LEU A 187 -7.99 -11.92 -0.81
N PHE A 188 -7.50 -12.64 0.21
CA PHE A 188 -8.18 -13.81 0.74
C PHE A 188 -9.58 -13.48 1.28
N GLY A 189 -9.71 -12.39 2.03
CA GLY A 189 -11.01 -11.93 2.55
C GLY A 189 -12.01 -11.64 1.44
N MET A 190 -11.57 -10.94 0.39
CA MET A 190 -12.40 -10.67 -0.79
C MET A 190 -12.74 -11.94 -1.57
N LEU A 191 -11.79 -12.87 -1.72
CA LEU A 191 -12.00 -14.15 -2.40
C LEU A 191 -13.07 -14.97 -1.67
N MET A 192 -13.04 -15.01 -0.34
CA MET A 192 -14.07 -15.66 0.49
C MET A 192 -15.43 -14.95 0.40
N ALA A 193 -15.46 -13.62 0.33
CA ALA A 193 -16.69 -12.83 0.26
C ALA A 193 -17.33 -12.80 -1.15
N SER A 194 -16.54 -13.07 -2.19
CA SER A 194 -17.01 -13.00 -3.58
C SER A 194 -18.03 -14.10 -3.92
N VAL A 195 -19.09 -13.72 -4.62
CA VAL A 195 -20.18 -14.62 -5.02
C VAL A 195 -20.00 -15.11 -6.46
N PHE A 196 -19.52 -14.24 -7.34
CA PHE A 196 -19.39 -14.53 -8.76
C PHE A 196 -18.10 -15.30 -9.08
N LEU A 197 -18.21 -16.30 -9.95
CA LEU A 197 -17.06 -17.14 -10.34
C LEU A 197 -15.94 -16.32 -11.02
N TRP A 198 -16.30 -15.39 -11.89
CA TRP A 198 -15.32 -14.51 -12.58
C TRP A 198 -14.52 -13.65 -11.59
N GLU A 199 -15.19 -13.12 -10.56
CA GLU A 199 -14.53 -12.36 -9.50
C GLU A 199 -13.58 -13.25 -8.69
N ARG A 200 -13.99 -14.49 -8.36
CA ARG A 200 -13.12 -15.47 -7.70
C ARG A 200 -11.89 -15.81 -8.51
N ILE A 201 -12.05 -16.04 -9.82
CA ILE A 201 -10.94 -16.36 -10.72
C ILE A 201 -9.98 -15.18 -10.77
N ALA A 202 -10.48 -13.96 -10.98
CA ALA A 202 -9.64 -12.76 -11.03
C ALA A 202 -8.87 -12.53 -9.71
N LEU A 203 -9.56 -12.60 -8.57
CA LEU A 203 -8.93 -12.47 -7.25
C LEU A 203 -7.93 -13.61 -6.99
N GLY A 204 -8.22 -14.83 -7.43
CA GLY A 204 -7.31 -15.97 -7.36
C GLY A 204 -6.02 -15.74 -8.13
N VAL A 205 -6.11 -15.24 -9.37
CA VAL A 205 -4.94 -14.86 -10.18
C VAL A 205 -4.10 -13.79 -9.48
N PHE A 206 -4.73 -12.73 -8.97
CA PHE A 206 -4.00 -11.69 -8.23
C PHE A 206 -3.37 -12.20 -6.93
N THR A 207 -4.01 -13.16 -6.25
CA THR A 207 -3.45 -13.82 -5.07
C THR A 207 -2.21 -14.63 -5.43
N VAL A 208 -2.25 -15.41 -6.52
CA VAL A 208 -1.09 -16.17 -7.00
C VAL A 208 0.06 -15.25 -7.38
N LEU A 209 -0.21 -14.16 -8.12
CA LEU A 209 0.81 -13.16 -8.47
C LEU A 209 1.45 -12.52 -7.24
N SER A 210 0.63 -12.19 -6.23
CA SER A 210 1.09 -11.60 -4.97
C SER A 210 1.98 -12.58 -4.20
N ILE A 211 1.55 -13.84 -4.06
CA ILE A 211 2.34 -14.88 -3.37
C ILE A 211 3.65 -15.16 -4.12
N MET A 212 3.62 -15.22 -5.46
CA MET A 212 4.82 -15.41 -6.27
C MET A 212 5.82 -14.28 -6.05
N THR A 213 5.37 -13.03 -6.06
CA THR A 213 6.24 -11.87 -5.82
C THR A 213 6.80 -11.86 -4.39
N TRP A 214 5.95 -12.15 -3.41
CA TRP A 214 6.34 -12.27 -2.01
C TRP A 214 7.43 -13.35 -1.82
N PHE A 215 7.29 -14.48 -2.51
CA PHE A 215 8.27 -15.56 -2.47
C PHE A 215 9.60 -15.14 -3.09
N LEU A 216 9.56 -14.53 -4.29
CA LEU A 216 10.73 -14.02 -5.00
C LEU A 216 11.44 -12.86 -4.29
N ALA A 217 10.81 -12.23 -3.30
CA ALA A 217 11.46 -11.19 -2.49
C ALA A 217 12.42 -11.77 -1.43
N PHE A 218 12.42 -13.09 -1.17
CA PHE A 218 13.34 -13.77 -0.23
C PHE A 218 13.48 -13.09 1.15
N SER A 219 12.38 -12.53 1.66
CA SER A 219 12.36 -11.80 2.93
C SER A 219 11.89 -12.69 4.08
N ARG A 220 12.83 -13.18 4.90
CA ARG A 220 12.54 -14.04 6.06
C ARG A 220 11.56 -13.40 7.05
N SER A 221 11.70 -12.09 7.29
CA SER A 221 10.78 -11.35 8.18
C SER A 221 9.37 -11.27 7.59
N ALA A 222 9.25 -11.12 6.26
CA ALA A 222 7.96 -11.16 5.59
C ALA A 222 7.31 -12.54 5.70
N TRP A 223 8.09 -13.62 5.79
CA TRP A 223 7.52 -14.95 5.93
C TRP A 223 6.87 -15.16 7.28
N ILE A 224 7.60 -14.82 8.35
CA ILE A 224 7.08 -14.88 9.72
C ILE A 224 5.86 -13.96 9.87
N SER A 225 5.92 -12.75 9.31
CA SER A 225 4.80 -11.80 9.33
C SER A 225 3.55 -12.37 8.66
N LEU A 226 3.66 -12.90 7.44
CA LEU A 226 2.50 -13.41 6.72
C LEU A 226 1.88 -14.63 7.41
N ILE A 227 2.72 -15.53 7.92
CA ILE A 227 2.30 -16.66 8.74
C ILE A 227 1.45 -16.20 9.92
N LEU A 228 1.98 -15.24 10.69
CA LEU A 228 1.31 -14.74 11.89
C LEU A 228 -0.01 -14.06 11.52
N THR A 229 -0.03 -13.28 10.43
CA THR A 229 -1.25 -12.64 9.93
C THR A 229 -2.29 -13.65 9.51
N MET A 230 -1.92 -14.73 8.82
CA MET A 230 -2.86 -15.79 8.43
C MET A 230 -3.40 -16.57 9.61
N ILE A 231 -2.57 -16.84 10.62
CA ILE A 231 -3.01 -17.45 11.89
C ILE A 231 -4.06 -16.55 12.56
N LEU A 232 -3.80 -15.24 12.62
CA LEU A 232 -4.73 -14.28 13.22
C LEU A 232 -6.05 -14.21 12.42
N VAL A 233 -5.98 -14.13 11.09
CA VAL A 233 -7.18 -14.16 10.23
C VAL A 233 -7.97 -15.46 10.42
N PHE A 234 -7.29 -16.59 10.55
CA PHE A 234 -7.94 -17.88 10.84
C PHE A 234 -8.66 -17.88 12.20
N PHE A 235 -8.06 -17.31 13.25
CA PHE A 235 -8.71 -17.21 14.56
C PHE A 235 -9.91 -16.25 14.56
N LEU A 236 -9.83 -15.17 13.79
CA LEU A 236 -10.90 -14.17 13.70
C LEU A 236 -12.06 -14.62 12.80
N THR A 237 -11.80 -15.48 11.80
CA THR A 237 -12.83 -15.95 10.87
C THR A 237 -13.70 -17.05 11.51
N LYS A 238 -15.01 -16.79 11.62
CA LYS A 238 -16.00 -17.75 12.17
C LYS A 238 -16.38 -18.88 11.19
N VAL A 239 -15.59 -19.14 10.15
CA VAL A 239 -15.91 -20.11 9.07
C VAL A 239 -15.56 -21.55 9.50
N LYS A 240 -16.15 -22.55 8.84
CA LYS A 240 -15.83 -23.98 9.03
C LYS A 240 -14.32 -24.19 8.96
N LYS A 241 -13.72 -24.46 10.12
CA LYS A 241 -12.27 -24.40 10.38
C LYS A 241 -11.44 -25.39 9.55
N GLY A 242 -12.04 -26.44 8.98
CA GLY A 242 -11.31 -27.52 8.31
C GLY A 242 -10.49 -27.10 7.09
N ALA A 243 -11.06 -26.32 6.17
CA ALA A 243 -10.37 -25.96 4.93
C ALA A 243 -9.27 -24.92 5.15
N ILE A 244 -9.51 -23.93 6.03
CA ILE A 244 -8.52 -22.90 6.33
C ILE A 244 -7.38 -23.49 7.17
N PHE A 245 -7.67 -24.41 8.10
CA PHE A 245 -6.66 -25.11 8.88
C PHE A 245 -5.70 -25.91 7.98
N LEU A 246 -6.24 -26.61 6.98
CA LEU A 246 -5.44 -27.39 6.03
C LEU A 246 -4.56 -26.49 5.15
N LEU A 247 -5.08 -25.34 4.72
CA LEU A 247 -4.33 -24.35 3.93
C LEU A 247 -3.22 -23.67 4.75
N VAL A 248 -3.49 -23.34 6.02
CA VAL A 248 -2.48 -22.80 6.95
C VAL A 248 -1.41 -23.85 7.25
N LEU A 249 -1.78 -25.11 7.50
CA LEU A 249 -0.81 -26.20 7.74
C LEU A 249 0.08 -26.48 6.52
N LEU A 250 -0.50 -26.50 5.31
CA LEU A 250 0.27 -26.65 4.07
C LEU A 250 1.23 -25.47 3.86
N PHE A 251 0.79 -24.24 4.16
CA PHE A 251 1.62 -23.06 4.04
C PHE A 251 2.76 -23.04 5.08
N MET A 252 2.46 -23.42 6.33
CA MET A 252 3.45 -23.53 7.41
C MET A 252 4.51 -24.58 7.13
N SER A 253 4.09 -25.77 6.70
CA SER A 253 5.01 -26.86 6.35
C SER A 253 5.90 -26.48 5.16
N PHE A 254 5.33 -25.84 4.12
CA PHE A 254 6.10 -25.32 2.99
C PHE A 254 7.11 -24.25 3.43
N ALA A 255 6.69 -23.28 4.25
CA ALA A 255 7.58 -22.23 4.73
C ALA A 255 8.70 -22.78 5.61
N ILE A 256 8.43 -23.76 6.48
CA ILE A 256 9.44 -24.41 7.34
C ILE A 256 10.46 -25.20 6.51
N VAL A 257 9.98 -26.00 5.54
CA VAL A 257 10.87 -26.79 4.66
C VAL A 257 11.79 -25.86 3.88
N PHE A 258 11.28 -24.74 3.39
CA PHE A 258 12.07 -23.79 2.61
C PHE A 258 12.98 -22.89 3.48
N LEU A 259 12.57 -22.52 4.70
CA LEU A 259 13.47 -21.85 5.67
C LEU A 259 14.61 -22.77 6.10
N SER A 260 14.36 -24.08 6.15
CA SER A 260 15.34 -25.11 6.50
C SER A 260 16.25 -25.47 5.32
N SER A 261 15.80 -25.32 4.07
CA SER A 261 16.67 -25.47 2.91
C SER A 261 17.47 -24.17 2.75
N ASN A 262 18.65 -24.12 3.38
CA ASN A 262 19.61 -23.05 3.12
C ASN A 262 19.95 -23.01 1.63
N ILE A 263 19.35 -22.07 0.91
CA ILE A 263 19.87 -21.43 -0.29
C ILE A 263 20.07 -19.96 0.05
#